data_AF-A0A1E9GBK4-F1
#
_entry.id   AF-A0A1E9GBK4-F1
#
_cell.length_a   1.000
_cell.length_b   1.000
_cell.length_c   1.000
_cell.angle_alpha   90.00
_cell.angle_beta   90.00
_cell.angle_gamma   90.00
#
_symmetry.space_group_name_H-M   'P 1'
#
loop_
_entity.id
_entity.type
_entity.pdbx_description
1 polymer ?
#
loop_
_entity_poly.entity_id
_entity_poly.type
_entity_poly.pdbx_seq_one_letter_code
_entity_poly.pdbx_strand_id
1 'polypeptide(L)'
;MKKLLGMTALMSFIIFICFYFFIKQPKNIFDEIYQETEKTYRSNNILRNIDGFKISPGWPNDGEYFAYTPSGKYQTHPEGYKDISIGFNFGSGIKGMTILFERKTNSNITLWYSAHYNIKKKILKKELAIFEEPRQPGQFIDDEEK
;
A
#
# COMPACT_ATOMS: atom_id res chain seq x y z
N MET A 1 -3.03 3.52 53.15
CA MET A 1 -2.22 4.38 52.25
C MET A 1 -1.39 3.56 51.25
N LYS A 2 -0.49 2.66 51.67
CA LYS A 2 0.35 1.85 50.74
C LYS A 2 -0.44 1.00 49.73
N LYS A 3 -1.55 0.37 50.15
CA LYS A 3 -2.44 -0.41 49.26
C LYS A 3 -3.15 0.47 48.21
N LEU A 4 -3.55 1.68 48.58
CA LEU A 4 -4.19 2.63 47.67
C LEU A 4 -3.18 3.15 46.64
N LEU A 5 -1.97 3.53 47.09
CA LEU A 5 -0.86 3.94 46.21
C LEU A 5 -0.47 2.84 45.21
N GLY A 6 -0.39 1.58 45.65
CA GLY A 6 -0.10 0.46 44.75
C GLY A 6 -1.20 0.24 43.70
N MET A 7 -2.47 0.38 44.08
CA MET A 7 -3.60 0.22 43.17
C MET A 7 -3.67 1.37 42.15
N THR A 8 -3.41 2.61 42.59
CA THR A 8 -3.31 3.77 41.69
C THR A 8 -2.14 3.62 40.71
N ALA A 9 -0.97 3.18 41.18
CA ALA A 9 0.19 2.95 40.30
C ALA A 9 -0.08 1.87 39.24
N LEU A 10 -0.75 0.78 39.63
CA LEU A 10 -1.14 -0.29 38.71
C LEU A 10 -2.14 0.19 37.65
N MET A 11 -3.17 0.94 38.06
CA MET A 11 -4.14 1.54 37.15
C MET A 11 -3.47 2.47 36.14
N SER A 12 -2.57 3.36 36.61
CA SER A 12 -1.81 4.25 35.74
C SER A 12 -0.93 3.48 34.75
N PHE A 13 -0.32 2.38 35.18
CA PHE A 13 0.49 1.51 34.32
C PHE A 13 -0.34 0.82 33.23
N ILE A 14 -1.51 0.29 33.59
CA ILE A 14 -2.45 -0.33 32.64
C ILE A 14 -2.92 0.71 31.63
N ILE A 15 -3.31 1.90 32.08
CA ILE A 15 -3.74 3.00 31.20
C ILE A 15 -2.60 3.38 30.23
N PHE A 16 -1.37 3.45 30.72
CA PHE A 16 -0.19 3.73 29.89
C PHE A 16 0.03 2.66 28.81
N ILE A 17 -0.04 1.37 29.19
CA ILE A 17 0.04 0.25 28.26
C ILE A 17 -1.07 0.36 27.20
N CYS A 18 -2.31 0.61 27.63
CA CYS A 18 -3.43 0.75 26.71
C CYS A 18 -3.18 1.88 25.69
N PHE A 19 -2.78 3.07 26.14
CA PHE A 19 -2.46 4.15 25.21
C PHE A 19 -1.27 3.83 24.30
N TYR A 20 -0.25 3.14 24.80
CA TYR A 20 0.92 2.79 24.01
C TYR A 20 0.59 1.80 22.87
N PHE A 21 -0.19 0.75 23.17
CA PHE A 21 -0.51 -0.30 22.21
C PHE A 21 -1.70 0.05 21.32
N PHE A 22 -2.82 0.54 21.87
CA PHE A 22 -4.05 0.76 21.09
C PHE A 22 -3.96 1.95 20.13
N ILE A 23 -3.15 2.99 20.44
CA ILE A 23 -2.97 4.12 19.51
C ILE A 23 -2.22 3.70 18.24
N LYS A 24 -1.34 2.69 18.34
CA LYS A 24 -0.47 2.25 17.24
C LYS A 24 -1.05 1.11 16.40
N GLN A 25 -2.25 0.61 16.73
CA GLN A 25 -2.85 -0.47 15.96
C GLN A 25 -3.37 0.04 14.60
N PRO A 26 -3.19 -0.75 13.52
CA PRO A 26 -3.78 -0.44 12.23
C PRO A 26 -5.32 -0.47 12.33
N LYS A 27 -6.00 0.49 11.69
CA LYS A 27 -7.48 0.57 11.75
C LYS A 27 -8.16 -0.22 10.64
N ASN A 28 -7.39 -0.66 9.63
CA ASN A 28 -7.86 -1.41 8.47
C ASN A 28 -6.66 -2.12 7.82
N ILE A 29 -6.94 -3.01 6.87
CA ILE A 29 -5.91 -3.81 6.19
C ILE A 29 -4.86 -2.95 5.46
N PHE A 30 -5.23 -1.79 4.92
CA PHE A 30 -4.29 -0.91 4.24
C PHE A 30 -3.36 -0.20 5.24
N ASP A 31 -3.85 0.12 6.45
CA ASP A 31 -2.98 0.59 7.52
C ASP A 31 -1.95 -0.48 7.90
N GLU A 32 -2.38 -1.73 8.01
CA GLU A 32 -1.51 -2.85 8.40
C GLU A 32 -0.42 -3.09 7.36
N ILE A 33 -0.82 -3.24 6.09
CA ILE A 33 0.12 -3.42 4.97
C ILE A 33 1.11 -2.24 4.90
N TYR A 34 0.63 -1.00 5.06
CA TYR A 34 1.50 0.18 5.03
C TYR A 34 2.49 0.18 6.20
N GLN A 35 2.01 -0.01 7.43
CA GLN A 35 2.82 0.11 8.66
C GLN A 35 3.84 -1.01 8.77
N GLU A 36 3.46 -2.26 8.50
CA GLU A 36 4.38 -3.38 8.55
C GLU A 36 5.44 -3.28 7.44
N THR A 37 5.07 -2.77 6.25
CA THR A 37 6.06 -2.50 5.20
C THR A 37 6.98 -1.34 5.60
N GLU A 38 6.46 -0.23 6.15
CA GLU A 38 7.25 0.92 6.61
C GLU A 38 8.26 0.54 7.71
N LYS A 39 7.88 -0.40 8.58
CA LYS A 39 8.76 -0.92 9.62
C LYS A 39 9.89 -1.80 9.09
N THR A 40 9.65 -2.51 7.99
CA THR A 40 10.52 -3.62 7.55
C THR A 40 11.30 -3.35 6.28
N TYR A 41 10.92 -2.34 5.47
CA TYR A 41 11.46 -2.16 4.11
C TYR A 41 12.99 -1.93 4.03
N ARG A 42 13.62 -1.39 5.07
CA ARG A 42 15.06 -1.10 5.10
C ARG A 42 15.94 -2.30 5.52
N SER A 43 15.36 -3.38 6.01
CA SER A 43 16.12 -4.49 6.61
C SER A 43 15.65 -5.85 6.09
N ASN A 44 14.47 -6.28 6.53
CA ASN A 44 13.86 -7.56 6.22
C ASN A 44 12.44 -7.29 5.72
N ASN A 45 12.35 -6.76 4.50
CA ASN A 45 11.07 -6.33 3.94
C ASN A 45 10.06 -7.49 3.95
N ILE A 46 8.93 -7.30 4.62
CA ILE A 46 7.89 -8.33 4.78
C ILE A 46 7.36 -8.86 3.46
N LEU A 47 7.38 -8.04 2.39
CA LEU A 47 6.90 -8.40 1.07
C LEU A 47 7.75 -9.49 0.40
N ARG A 48 8.97 -9.77 0.90
CA ARG A 48 9.84 -10.82 0.34
C ARG A 48 9.33 -12.23 0.60
N ASN A 49 8.38 -12.36 1.51
CA ASN A 49 7.73 -13.62 1.84
C ASN A 49 6.54 -13.93 0.91
N ILE A 50 6.19 -13.02 0.00
CA ILE A 50 5.15 -13.23 -0.99
C ILE A 50 5.77 -13.98 -2.17
N ASP A 51 5.30 -15.20 -2.42
CA ASP A 51 5.78 -16.00 -3.55
C ASP A 51 5.45 -15.36 -4.90
N GLY A 52 6.38 -15.46 -5.85
CA GLY A 52 6.27 -14.84 -7.17
C GLY A 52 6.31 -13.30 -7.15
N PHE A 53 6.57 -12.66 -6.01
CA PHE A 53 6.59 -11.20 -5.88
C PHE A 53 8.02 -10.66 -5.82
N LYS A 54 8.44 -9.93 -6.87
CA LYS A 54 9.76 -9.33 -6.93
C LYS A 54 9.74 -7.93 -6.32
N ILE A 55 10.55 -7.76 -5.28
CA ILE A 55 10.90 -6.44 -4.75
C ILE A 55 11.96 -5.82 -5.66
N SER A 56 11.82 -4.54 -6.00
CA SER A 56 12.84 -3.85 -6.78
C SER A 56 14.18 -3.81 -6.01
N PRO A 57 15.31 -4.26 -6.60
CA PRO A 57 16.63 -4.13 -5.99
C PRO A 57 17.05 -2.64 -5.93
N GLY A 58 17.76 -2.23 -4.87
CA GLY A 58 18.34 -0.87 -4.79
C GLY A 58 17.45 0.20 -4.14
N TRP A 59 16.93 -0.05 -2.94
CA TRP A 59 16.33 1.02 -2.12
C TRP A 59 17.46 1.91 -1.58
N PRO A 60 17.59 3.20 -1.99
CA PRO A 60 16.66 4.06 -2.73
C PRO A 60 16.96 4.20 -4.24
N ASN A 61 15.90 4.22 -5.08
CA ASN A 61 15.95 4.50 -6.53
C ASN A 61 16.75 5.77 -6.89
N ASP A 62 17.25 5.84 -8.13
CA ASP A 62 18.13 6.87 -8.74
C ASP A 62 17.55 8.30 -8.83
N GLY A 63 16.56 8.66 -8.00
CA GLY A 63 16.01 10.01 -7.89
C GLY A 63 15.72 10.40 -6.43
N GLU A 64 16.16 11.59 -6.04
CA GLU A 64 16.00 12.17 -4.68
C GLU A 64 14.55 12.11 -4.16
N TYR A 65 13.57 12.12 -5.08
CA TYR A 65 12.13 12.03 -4.78
C TYR A 65 11.58 10.60 -4.57
N PHE A 66 12.16 9.58 -5.21
CA PHE A 66 11.68 8.18 -5.18
C PHE A 66 12.54 7.26 -4.31
N ALA A 67 13.53 7.84 -3.64
CA ALA A 67 14.36 7.16 -2.68
C ALA A 67 13.53 6.41 -1.60
N TYR A 68 12.41 7.00 -1.19
CA TYR A 68 11.62 6.51 -0.06
C TYR A 68 10.30 5.84 -0.45
N THR A 69 10.18 5.35 -1.69
CA THR A 69 8.90 4.85 -2.23
C THR A 69 8.91 3.35 -2.58
N PRO A 70 8.89 2.41 -1.59
CA PRO A 70 8.91 0.96 -1.80
C PRO A 70 8.01 0.52 -2.94
N SER A 71 8.44 -0.42 -3.77
CA SER A 71 7.58 -1.04 -4.77
C SER A 71 7.98 -2.47 -5.06
N GLY A 72 6.99 -3.25 -5.47
CA GLY A 72 7.19 -4.59 -5.99
C GLY A 72 6.08 -4.97 -6.93
N LYS A 73 6.32 -6.01 -7.71
CA LYS A 73 5.36 -6.54 -8.67
C LYS A 73 5.44 -8.05 -8.74
N TYR A 74 4.31 -8.67 -9.09
CA TYR A 74 4.30 -10.09 -9.42
C TYR A 74 5.12 -10.35 -10.68
N GLN A 75 5.83 -11.48 -10.71
CA GLN A 75 6.56 -11.96 -11.89
C GLN A 75 5.67 -12.86 -12.74
N THR A 76 4.89 -13.71 -12.07
CA THR A 76 3.91 -14.62 -12.67
C THR A 76 2.51 -14.04 -12.47
N HIS A 77 1.70 -14.08 -13.52
CA HIS A 77 0.38 -13.46 -13.54
C HIS A 77 -0.66 -14.49 -13.98
N PRO A 78 -1.89 -14.45 -13.45
CA PRO A 78 -3.01 -15.17 -14.05
C PRO A 78 -3.22 -14.75 -15.50
N GLU A 79 -3.86 -15.61 -16.29
CA GLU A 79 -4.13 -15.32 -17.70
C GLU A 79 -4.87 -13.99 -17.89
N GLY A 80 -4.39 -13.19 -18.85
CA GLY A 80 -4.93 -11.86 -19.14
C GLY A 80 -4.45 -10.76 -18.20
N TYR A 81 -3.86 -11.06 -17.03
CA TYR A 81 -3.36 -10.03 -16.11
C TYR A 81 -1.92 -9.61 -16.40
N LYS A 82 -1.64 -8.34 -16.20
CA LYS A 82 -0.30 -7.74 -16.30
C LYS A 82 -0.10 -6.69 -15.21
N ASP A 83 1.17 -6.38 -14.95
CA ASP A 83 1.60 -5.26 -14.11
C ASP A 83 0.95 -5.21 -12.71
N ILE A 84 0.64 -6.38 -12.13
CA ILE A 84 0.11 -6.46 -10.77
C ILE A 84 1.21 -6.01 -9.82
N SER A 85 1.04 -4.83 -9.23
CA SER A 85 2.06 -4.15 -8.45
C SER A 85 1.50 -3.42 -7.24
N ILE A 86 2.35 -3.24 -6.25
CA ILE A 86 2.10 -2.36 -5.11
C ILE A 86 3.28 -1.40 -4.96
N GLY A 87 2.96 -0.13 -4.71
CA GLY A 87 3.90 0.94 -4.44
C GLY A 87 3.54 1.64 -3.13
N PHE A 88 4.52 2.25 -2.49
CA PHE A 88 4.39 2.90 -1.19
C PHE A 88 5.02 4.29 -1.25
N ASN A 89 4.50 5.23 -0.47
CA ASN A 89 5.12 6.53 -0.24
C ASN A 89 5.22 6.78 1.26
N PHE A 90 6.45 6.74 1.79
CA PHE A 90 6.74 6.98 3.21
C PHE A 90 7.23 8.41 3.50
N GLY A 91 7.49 9.20 2.46
CA GLY A 91 8.07 10.54 2.54
C GLY A 91 7.12 11.61 3.09
N SER A 92 7.56 12.87 3.02
CA SER A 92 6.82 14.03 3.57
C SER A 92 5.58 14.45 2.76
N GLY A 93 5.40 13.90 1.55
CA GLY A 93 4.26 14.17 0.68
C GLY A 93 2.99 13.42 1.05
N ILE A 94 2.20 13.05 0.04
CA ILE A 94 0.99 12.24 0.24
C ILE A 94 1.41 10.81 0.59
N LYS A 95 1.52 10.54 1.89
CA LYS A 95 1.81 9.20 2.41
C LYS A 95 0.69 8.23 2.09
N GLY A 96 1.05 7.04 1.63
CA GLY A 96 0.07 6.07 1.18
C GLY A 96 0.66 4.87 0.46
N MET A 97 -0.23 4.09 -0.14
CA MET A 97 0.13 3.02 -1.05
C MET A 97 -0.71 3.08 -2.32
N THR A 98 -0.20 2.50 -3.38
CA THR A 98 -0.86 2.34 -4.67
C THR A 98 -0.88 0.86 -5.01
N ILE A 99 -2.04 0.32 -5.37
CA ILE A 99 -2.19 -1.03 -5.94
C ILE A 99 -2.59 -0.84 -7.39
N LEU A 100 -1.90 -1.49 -8.32
CA LEU A 100 -2.16 -1.36 -9.74
C LEU A 100 -2.19 -2.74 -10.39
N PHE A 101 -3.10 -2.93 -11.35
CA PHE A 101 -3.02 -4.05 -12.29
C PHE A 101 -3.66 -3.69 -13.61
N GLU A 102 -3.25 -4.39 -14.65
CA GLU A 102 -3.94 -4.40 -15.94
C GLU A 102 -4.55 -5.78 -16.19
N ARG A 103 -5.68 -5.81 -16.89
CA ARG A 103 -6.31 -7.03 -17.39
C ARG A 103 -6.71 -6.86 -18.85
N LYS A 104 -6.06 -7.60 -19.73
CA LYS A 104 -6.48 -7.77 -21.12
C LYS A 104 -7.71 -8.66 -21.17
N THR A 105 -8.72 -8.20 -21.88
CA THR A 105 -9.90 -9.00 -22.21
C THR A 105 -9.71 -9.68 -23.57
N ASN A 106 -10.65 -10.54 -23.94
CA ASN A 106 -10.66 -11.20 -25.23
C ASN A 106 -11.02 -10.26 -26.40
N SER A 107 -11.38 -9.00 -26.13
CA SER A 107 -12.05 -8.09 -27.07
C SER A 107 -11.20 -6.88 -27.45
N ASN A 108 -9.88 -7.02 -27.62
CA ASN A 108 -8.93 -5.91 -27.84
C ASN A 108 -9.12 -4.76 -26.83
N ILE A 109 -9.51 -5.08 -25.60
CA ILE A 109 -9.71 -4.11 -24.54
C ILE A 109 -8.75 -4.45 -23.40
N THR A 110 -8.13 -3.43 -22.81
CA THR A 110 -7.39 -3.55 -21.56
C THR A 110 -8.08 -2.74 -20.48
N LEU A 111 -8.41 -3.40 -19.37
CA LEU A 111 -8.82 -2.75 -18.13
C LEU A 111 -7.56 -2.38 -17.35
N TRP A 112 -7.44 -1.12 -16.97
CA TRP A 112 -6.42 -0.66 -16.03
C TRP A 112 -7.11 -0.27 -14.74
N TYR A 113 -6.62 -0.81 -13.63
CA TYR A 113 -7.14 -0.54 -12.32
C TYR A 113 -6.04 0.03 -11.43
N SER A 114 -6.36 1.11 -10.73
CA SER A 114 -5.51 1.65 -9.69
C SER A 114 -6.32 1.92 -8.43
N ALA A 115 -5.73 1.63 -7.28
CA ALA A 115 -6.26 1.99 -5.99
C ALA A 115 -5.20 2.71 -5.16
N HIS A 116 -5.48 3.95 -4.79
CA HIS A 116 -4.61 4.81 -4.00
C HIS A 116 -5.16 4.95 -2.58
N TYR A 117 -4.43 4.42 -1.60
CA TYR A 117 -4.77 4.54 -0.19
C TYR A 117 -4.00 5.69 0.45
N ASN A 118 -4.71 6.62 1.09
CA ASN A 118 -4.11 7.72 1.84
C ASN A 118 -4.07 7.40 3.33
N ILE A 119 -2.87 7.29 3.92
CA ILE A 119 -2.68 6.89 5.32
C ILE A 119 -3.26 7.90 6.31
N LYS A 120 -3.31 9.19 5.96
CA LYS A 120 -3.78 10.26 6.83
C LYS A 120 -5.30 10.37 6.81
N LYS A 121 -5.89 10.34 5.61
CA LYS A 121 -7.34 10.43 5.40
C LYS A 121 -8.06 9.10 5.66
N LYS A 122 -7.34 7.97 5.64
CA LYS A 122 -7.89 6.61 5.74
C LYS A 122 -8.89 6.29 4.62
N ILE A 123 -8.64 6.82 3.43
CA ILE A 123 -9.50 6.67 2.25
C ILE A 123 -8.75 5.91 1.16
N LEU A 124 -9.41 4.92 0.57
CA LEU A 124 -8.98 4.24 -0.66
C LEU A 124 -9.74 4.86 -1.85
N LYS A 125 -9.03 5.60 -2.70
CA LYS A 125 -9.57 6.07 -3.98
C LYS A 125 -9.30 5.01 -5.03
N LYS A 126 -10.33 4.60 -5.77
CA LYS A 126 -10.22 3.60 -6.84
C LYS A 126 -10.46 4.29 -8.18
N GLU A 127 -9.70 3.90 -9.18
CA GLU A 127 -9.78 4.41 -10.54
C GLU A 127 -9.76 3.20 -11.49
N LEU A 128 -10.65 3.23 -12.47
CA LEU A 128 -10.75 2.23 -13.54
C LEU A 128 -10.69 2.99 -14.86
N ALA A 129 -9.80 2.57 -15.74
CA ALA A 129 -9.73 3.07 -17.10
C ALA A 129 -9.85 1.91 -18.08
N ILE A 130 -10.55 2.14 -19.19
CA ILE A 130 -10.70 1.16 -20.26
C ILE A 130 -9.94 1.67 -21.49
N PHE A 131 -9.06 0.83 -22.02
CA PHE A 131 -8.26 1.11 -23.20
C PHE A 131 -8.67 0.20 -24.34
N GLU A 132 -8.90 0.75 -25.53
CA GLU A 132 -8.95 -0.03 -26.76
C GLU A 132 -7.51 -0.28 -27.26
N GLU A 133 -7.24 -1.49 -27.73
CA GLU A 133 -5.95 -1.92 -28.24
C GLU A 133 -5.96 -1.98 -29.78
N PRO A 134 -4.90 -1.49 -30.46
CA PRO A 134 -3.66 -0.96 -29.89
C PRO A 134 -3.82 0.44 -29.29
N ARG A 135 -3.22 0.67 -28.11
CA ARG A 135 -3.30 1.98 -27.42
C ARG A 135 -2.74 3.11 -28.28
N GLN A 136 -3.48 4.21 -28.37
CA GLN A 136 -2.93 5.49 -28.82
C GLN A 136 -2.61 6.38 -27.61
N PRO A 137 -1.48 7.12 -27.62
CA PRO A 137 -1.13 8.03 -26.53
C PRO A 137 -2.29 8.99 -26.20
N GLY A 138 -2.67 9.06 -24.92
CA GLY A 138 -3.72 9.97 -24.44
C GLY A 138 -5.17 9.49 -24.67
N GLN A 139 -5.40 8.31 -25.22
CA GLN A 139 -6.74 7.74 -25.35
C GLN A 139 -7.04 6.74 -24.23
N PHE A 140 -8.02 7.05 -23.39
CA PHE A 140 -8.68 6.13 -22.47
C PHE A 140 -10.16 6.50 -22.41
N ILE A 141 -11.01 5.50 -22.21
CA ILE A 141 -12.43 5.69 -21.97
C ILE A 141 -12.56 6.02 -20.47
N ASP A 142 -12.91 7.27 -20.18
CA ASP A 142 -13.15 7.83 -18.83
C ASP A 142 -14.65 8.07 -18.57
N ASP A 143 -15.50 7.49 -19.42
CA ASP A 143 -16.95 7.68 -19.35
C ASP A 143 -17.55 6.59 -18.45
N GLU A 144 -17.98 6.96 -17.24
CA GLU A 144 -18.66 6.04 -16.31
C GLU A 144 -20.03 5.56 -16.85
N GLU A 145 -20.59 6.19 -17.89
CA GLU A 145 -21.93 5.90 -18.44
C GLU A 145 -21.93 5.06 -19.73
N LYS A 146 -20.78 4.61 -20.22
CA LYS A 146 -20.65 3.86 -21.49
C LYS A 146 -20.41 2.36 -21.28
#